data_AF-A0A8T2QB03-F1
#
_entry.id   AF-A0A8T2QB03-F1
#
_cell.length_a   1.000
_cell.length_b   1.000
_cell.length_c   1.000
_cell.angle_alpha   90.00
_cell.angle_beta   90.00
_cell.angle_gamma   90.00
#
_symmetry.space_group_name_H-M   'P 1'
#
loop_
_entity.id
_entity.type
_entity.pdbx_description
1 polymer ?
#
loop_
_entity_poly.entity_id
_entity_poly.type
_entity_poly.pdbx_seq_one_letter_code
_entity_poly.pdbx_strand_id
1 'polypeptide(L)'
;MIITKCKIVAGKLTRMFQNRRAKKTYVALCIGPRPTWDEVYIETGHGRSRWGAWRVYAHEDIGRKLPEKATVKDMSTRFMLISINGKKVSGCCCDENHCERIIAVKHQTYKNVPAYGDEVLLRAYPLSGRTHQIRLHCQFFGLPLLGDVKYGGPLVWKGRTYEAHALHAESISFRHPITDAALCLLAPLPEWATSD
;
A
#
# COMPACT_ATOMS: atom_id res chain seq x y z
N MET A 1 -10.20 -6.31 10.17
CA MET A 1 -10.56 -5.01 10.81
C MET A 1 -10.50 -5.19 12.32
N ILE A 2 -9.94 -4.23 13.07
CA ILE A 2 -9.97 -4.25 14.54
C ILE A 2 -11.06 -3.30 15.02
N ILE A 3 -11.93 -3.79 15.90
CA ILE A 3 -12.97 -3.01 16.54
C ILE A 3 -12.79 -3.13 18.05
N THR A 4 -12.93 -2.02 18.77
CA THR A 4 -12.98 -2.03 20.23
C THR A 4 -14.41 -1.81 20.72
N LYS A 5 -14.80 -2.54 21.77
CA LYS A 5 -16.07 -2.35 22.47
C LYS A 5 -15.93 -1.40 23.69
N CYS A 6 -14.73 -0.86 23.92
CA CYS A 6 -14.40 -0.03 25.07
C CYS A 6 -13.74 1.30 24.64
N LYS A 7 -14.27 2.43 25.13
CA LYS A 7 -13.76 3.78 24.82
C LYS A 7 -12.32 3.99 25.29
N ILE A 8 -11.95 3.48 26.46
CA ILE A 8 -10.58 3.58 27.00
C ILE A 8 -9.60 2.87 26.06
N VAL A 9 -9.97 1.67 25.59
CA VAL A 9 -9.17 0.90 24.64
C VAL A 9 -9.06 1.62 23.29
N ALA A 10 -10.10 2.33 22.85
CA ALA A 10 -10.06 3.11 21.61
C ALA A 10 -8.93 4.14 21.61
N GLY A 11 -8.80 4.93 22.69
CA GLY A 11 -7.72 5.91 22.81
C GLY A 11 -6.31 5.28 22.86
N LYS A 12 -6.17 4.08 23.41
CA LYS A 12 -4.89 3.34 23.40
C LYS A 12 -4.56 2.82 22.00
N LEU A 13 -5.54 2.23 21.31
CA LEU A 13 -5.37 1.76 19.92
C LEU A 13 -5.03 2.93 18.98
N THR A 14 -5.76 4.04 19.05
CA THR A 14 -5.48 5.22 18.21
C THR A 14 -4.04 5.71 18.36
N ARG A 15 -3.55 5.88 19.59
CA ARG A 15 -2.16 6.28 19.86
C ARG A 15 -1.15 5.26 19.31
N MET A 16 -1.45 3.98 19.43
CA MET A 16 -0.59 2.92 18.90
C MET A 16 -0.47 2.97 17.37
N PHE A 17 -1.55 3.25 16.65
CA PHE A 17 -1.49 3.47 15.20
C PHE A 17 -0.76 4.77 14.83
N GLN A 18 -1.00 5.86 15.56
CA GLN A 18 -0.33 7.14 15.36
C GLN A 18 1.20 7.03 15.57
N ASN A 19 1.60 6.29 16.60
CA ASN A 19 3.00 6.06 16.95
C ASN A 19 3.64 4.89 16.16
N ARG A 20 2.97 4.40 15.11
CA ARG A 20 3.47 3.33 14.22
C ARG A 20 3.84 2.02 14.94
N ARG A 21 3.23 1.76 16.10
CA ARG A 21 3.43 0.53 16.91
C ARG A 21 2.58 -0.64 16.44
N ALA A 22 1.61 -0.40 15.55
CA ALA A 22 0.86 -1.43 14.86
C ALA A 22 1.50 -1.70 13.49
N LYS A 23 2.06 -2.90 13.31
CA LYS A 23 2.58 -3.35 12.03
C LYS A 23 1.43 -3.95 11.22
N LYS A 24 1.27 -3.52 9.98
CA LYS A 24 0.23 -4.01 9.07
C LYS A 24 0.90 -4.55 7.83
N THR A 25 0.38 -5.64 7.31
CA THR A 25 0.83 -6.22 6.05
C THR A 25 -0.37 -6.43 5.14
N TYR A 26 -0.17 -6.12 3.87
CA TYR A 26 -1.17 -6.28 2.82
C TYR A 26 -0.57 -7.04 1.65
N VAL A 27 -1.40 -7.74 0.90
CA VAL A 27 -1.05 -8.26 -0.43
C VAL A 27 -1.82 -7.48 -1.50
N ALA A 28 -1.15 -7.20 -2.60
CA ALA A 28 -1.61 -6.33 -3.67
C ALA A 28 -1.32 -6.99 -5.02
N LEU A 29 -2.36 -7.24 -5.81
CA LEU A 29 -2.21 -7.74 -7.19
C LEU A 29 -2.30 -6.56 -8.16
N CYS A 30 -1.18 -6.30 -8.80
CA CYS A 30 -0.95 -5.17 -9.68
C CYS A 30 -0.81 -5.62 -11.14
N ILE A 31 -0.98 -4.67 -12.05
CA ILE A 31 -0.66 -4.82 -13.46
C ILE A 31 0.20 -3.65 -13.92
N GLY A 32 1.24 -3.92 -14.69
CA GLY A 32 2.06 -2.85 -15.29
C GLY A 32 3.44 -3.32 -15.76
N PRO A 33 4.43 -2.41 -15.80
CA PRO A 33 5.78 -2.76 -16.21
C PRO A 33 6.41 -3.72 -15.20
N ARG A 34 7.28 -4.60 -15.69
CA ARG A 34 8.05 -5.51 -14.85
C ARG A 34 8.89 -4.70 -13.84
N PRO A 35 8.72 -4.90 -12.52
CA PRO A 35 9.59 -4.27 -11.53
C PRO A 35 11.05 -4.68 -11.74
N THR A 36 11.96 -3.74 -11.55
CA THR A 36 13.41 -3.96 -11.56
C THR A 36 13.99 -4.16 -10.16
N TRP A 37 13.12 -4.14 -9.14
CA TRP A 37 13.45 -4.27 -7.72
C TRP A 37 12.71 -5.47 -7.13
N ASP A 38 13.36 -6.14 -6.19
CA ASP A 38 12.73 -7.18 -5.35
C ASP A 38 12.11 -6.55 -4.10
N GLU A 39 12.67 -5.45 -3.63
CA GLU A 39 12.16 -4.67 -2.51
C GLU A 39 12.36 -3.18 -2.76
N VAL A 40 11.33 -2.38 -2.44
CA VAL A 40 11.38 -0.93 -2.56
C VAL A 40 10.74 -0.24 -1.36
N TYR A 41 11.37 0.83 -0.89
CA TYR A 41 10.84 1.73 0.12
C TYR A 41 10.52 3.08 -0.51
N ILE A 42 9.26 3.50 -0.46
CA ILE A 42 8.81 4.76 -1.06
C ILE A 42 8.37 5.77 -0.01
N GLU A 43 8.81 7.01 -0.19
CA GLU A 43 8.43 8.17 0.62
C GLU A 43 7.86 9.29 -0.24
N THR A 44 6.66 9.73 0.11
CA THR A 44 5.96 10.78 -0.62
C THR A 44 5.17 11.70 0.31
N GLY A 45 4.73 12.83 -0.24
CA GLY A 45 3.62 13.58 0.34
C GLY A 45 2.27 12.96 -0.04
N HIS A 46 1.24 13.24 0.76
CA HIS A 46 -0.15 12.81 0.56
C HIS A 46 -1.13 13.95 0.86
N GLY A 47 -2.15 14.09 0.02
CA GLY A 47 -3.20 15.09 0.26
C GLY A 47 -4.30 15.07 -0.80
N ARG A 48 -5.28 15.96 -0.63
CA ARG A 48 -6.33 16.20 -1.62
C ARG A 48 -5.90 17.27 -2.61
N SER A 49 -6.19 17.03 -3.89
CA SER A 49 -6.11 18.05 -4.93
C SER A 49 -7.18 19.13 -4.72
N ARG A 50 -7.13 20.19 -5.53
CA ARG A 50 -8.19 21.23 -5.56
C ARG A 50 -9.58 20.71 -5.90
N TRP A 51 -9.67 19.52 -6.50
CA TRP A 51 -10.93 18.85 -6.86
C TRP A 51 -11.29 17.72 -5.86
N GLY A 52 -10.66 17.69 -4.68
CA GLY A 52 -10.93 16.71 -3.63
C GLY A 52 -10.33 15.31 -3.86
N ALA A 53 -9.73 15.04 -5.02
CA ALA A 53 -9.11 13.75 -5.31
C ALA A 53 -7.81 13.53 -4.51
N TRP A 54 -7.69 12.38 -3.85
CA TRP A 54 -6.45 11.96 -3.18
C TRP A 54 -5.34 11.68 -4.20
N ARG A 55 -4.12 12.16 -3.92
CA ARG A 55 -2.95 11.96 -4.79
C ARG A 55 -1.63 11.95 -4.02
N VAL A 56 -0.59 11.53 -4.71
CA VAL A 56 0.81 11.66 -4.29
C VAL A 56 1.30 13.09 -4.56
N TYR A 57 2.09 13.61 -3.62
CA TYR A 57 2.85 14.86 -3.72
C TYR A 57 4.34 14.52 -3.62
N ALA A 58 5.20 15.44 -4.08
CA ALA A 58 6.63 15.31 -3.84
C ALA A 58 6.91 15.32 -2.32
N HIS A 59 7.98 14.66 -1.91
CA HIS A 59 8.39 14.60 -0.50
C HIS A 59 8.68 16.01 0.05
N GLU A 60 9.28 16.88 -0.76
CA GLU A 60 9.54 18.29 -0.41
C GLU A 60 8.28 19.13 -0.19
N ASP A 61 7.12 18.71 -0.71
CA ASP A 61 5.85 19.41 -0.47
C ASP A 61 5.24 19.11 0.90
N ILE A 62 5.81 18.21 1.71
CA ILE A 62 5.26 17.90 3.04
C ILE A 62 5.16 19.18 3.88
N GLY A 63 3.98 19.40 4.48
CA GLY A 63 3.66 20.64 5.22
C GLY A 63 3.09 21.76 4.36
N ARG A 64 3.18 21.69 3.02
CA ARG A 64 2.54 22.65 2.11
C ARG A 64 1.04 22.74 2.37
N LYS A 65 0.51 23.97 2.40
CA LYS A 65 -0.93 24.23 2.52
C LYS A 65 -1.67 23.80 1.26
N LEU A 66 -2.80 23.15 1.48
CA LEU A 66 -3.75 22.72 0.46
C LEU A 66 -5.06 23.50 0.63
N PRO A 67 -6.00 23.42 -0.34
CA PRO A 67 -7.35 23.93 -0.17
C PRO A 67 -8.01 23.42 1.12
N GLU A 68 -9.03 24.13 1.61
CA GLU A 68 -9.75 23.81 2.86
C GLU A 68 -8.85 23.75 4.11
N LYS A 69 -7.75 24.52 4.13
CA LYS A 69 -6.78 24.57 5.23
C LYS A 69 -6.10 23.21 5.52
N ALA A 70 -6.19 22.24 4.60
CA ALA A 70 -5.46 20.99 4.72
C ALA A 70 -3.95 21.21 4.47
N THR A 71 -3.14 20.21 4.78
CA THR A 71 -1.70 20.21 4.51
C THR A 71 -1.27 18.88 3.91
N VAL A 72 -0.24 18.91 3.07
CA VAL A 72 0.40 17.68 2.58
C VAL A 72 1.02 16.95 3.77
N LYS A 73 0.70 15.67 3.92
CA LYS A 73 1.17 14.80 5.01
C LYS A 73 2.20 13.80 4.52
N ASP A 74 3.05 13.34 5.42
CA ASP A 74 3.97 12.23 5.16
C ASP A 74 3.20 10.94 4.84
N MET A 75 3.72 10.18 3.88
CA MET A 75 3.23 8.87 3.50
C MET A 75 4.38 7.96 3.06
N SER A 76 4.59 6.86 3.77
CA SER A 76 5.68 5.93 3.49
C SER A 76 5.21 4.48 3.51
N THR A 77 5.65 3.70 2.52
CA THR A 77 5.31 2.28 2.37
C THR A 77 6.53 1.51 1.88
N ARG A 78 6.77 0.33 2.46
CA ARG A 78 7.70 -0.65 1.94
C ARG A 78 6.93 -1.67 1.11
N PHE A 79 7.44 -2.05 -0.05
CA PHE A 79 6.88 -3.08 -0.91
C PHE A 79 7.92 -4.15 -1.15
N MET A 80 7.48 -5.40 -1.17
CA MET A 80 8.28 -6.57 -1.47
C MET A 80 7.60 -7.33 -2.60
N LEU A 81 8.36 -7.66 -3.62
CA LEU A 81 7.91 -8.45 -4.75
C LEU A 81 7.75 -9.91 -4.33
N ILE A 82 6.54 -10.47 -4.51
CA ILE A 82 6.27 -11.90 -4.23
C ILE A 82 6.43 -12.72 -5.51
N SER A 83 5.75 -12.31 -6.58
CA SER A 83 5.75 -13.05 -7.84
C SER A 83 5.47 -12.16 -9.03
N ILE A 84 5.95 -12.58 -10.20
CA ILE A 84 5.59 -11.98 -11.48
C ILE A 84 4.99 -13.06 -12.39
N ASN A 85 3.80 -12.81 -12.92
CA ASN A 85 3.02 -13.75 -13.73
C ASN A 85 2.91 -15.14 -13.07
N GLY A 86 2.60 -15.17 -11.78
CA GLY A 86 2.49 -16.39 -10.98
C GLY A 86 3.82 -17.06 -10.60
N LYS A 87 4.96 -16.64 -11.19
CA LYS A 87 6.27 -17.19 -10.85
C LYS A 87 6.86 -16.44 -9.67
N LYS A 88 7.07 -17.14 -8.54
CA LYS A 88 7.73 -16.59 -7.36
C LYS A 88 9.12 -16.08 -7.72
N VAL A 89 9.49 -14.93 -7.17
CA VAL A 89 10.85 -14.38 -7.34
C VAL A 89 11.74 -15.01 -6.27
N SER A 90 12.78 -15.74 -6.70
CA SER A 90 13.75 -16.39 -5.82
C SER A 90 14.71 -15.37 -5.23
N GLY A 91 14.56 -15.05 -3.93
CA GLY A 91 15.41 -14.05 -3.27
C GLY A 91 14.87 -13.54 -1.94
N CYS A 92 14.02 -14.31 -1.25
CA CYS A 92 13.46 -13.94 0.06
C CYS A 92 14.50 -14.08 1.20
N CYS A 93 15.76 -13.73 0.94
CA CYS A 93 16.80 -13.57 1.94
C CYS A 93 16.90 -12.08 2.25
N CYS A 94 16.69 -11.75 3.51
CA CYS A 94 16.69 -10.41 4.04
C CYS A 94 18.13 -9.87 4.11
N ASP A 95 18.70 -9.47 2.98
CA ASP A 95 19.84 -8.56 2.98
C ASP A 95 19.30 -7.12 2.91
N GLU A 96 19.44 -6.37 4.01
CA GLU A 96 19.05 -4.96 4.11
C GLU A 96 19.73 -4.06 3.05
N ASN A 97 20.75 -4.57 2.35
CA ASN A 97 21.53 -3.86 1.35
C ASN A 97 20.91 -3.78 -0.07
N HIS A 98 19.77 -4.44 -0.34
CA HIS A 98 19.11 -4.42 -1.66
C HIS A 98 17.75 -3.70 -1.69
N CYS A 99 17.35 -3.02 -0.62
CA CYS A 99 16.12 -2.24 -0.61
C CYS A 99 16.32 -0.92 -1.40
N GLU A 100 15.74 -0.84 -2.60
CA GLU A 100 15.74 0.41 -3.36
C GLU A 100 14.93 1.48 -2.60
N ARG A 101 15.49 2.68 -2.43
CA ARG A 101 14.79 3.78 -1.75
C ARG A 101 14.37 4.84 -2.74
N ILE A 102 13.07 5.02 -2.91
CA ILE A 102 12.48 5.99 -3.81
C ILE A 102 11.86 7.13 -3.00
N ILE A 103 12.45 8.32 -3.13
CA ILE A 103 11.87 9.56 -2.60
C ILE A 103 11.20 10.27 -3.78
N ALA A 104 9.88 10.43 -3.73
CA ALA A 104 9.19 11.11 -4.82
C ALA A 104 9.61 12.59 -4.88
N VAL A 105 10.32 12.96 -5.94
CA VAL A 105 10.79 14.34 -6.16
C VAL A 105 9.84 15.18 -7.02
N LYS A 106 8.83 14.57 -7.64
CA LYS A 106 7.84 15.26 -8.47
C LYS A 106 6.44 14.69 -8.27
N HIS A 107 5.44 15.50 -8.57
CA HIS A 107 4.05 15.03 -8.64
C HIS A 107 3.92 14.13 -9.85
N GLN A 108 3.43 12.91 -9.65
CA GLN A 108 3.20 11.98 -10.73
C GLN A 108 1.77 11.45 -10.66
N THR A 109 1.04 11.63 -11.74
CA THR A 109 -0.26 10.99 -11.97
C THR A 109 -0.10 10.14 -13.22
N TYR A 110 -0.03 8.82 -13.05
CA TYR A 110 -0.12 7.90 -14.18
C TYR A 110 -1.55 7.97 -14.73
N LYS A 111 -1.68 8.49 -15.96
CA LYS A 111 -2.97 8.63 -16.66
C LYS A 111 -3.29 7.44 -17.57
N ASN A 112 -2.29 6.63 -17.93
CA ASN A 112 -2.45 5.54 -18.87
C ASN A 112 -2.13 4.22 -18.19
N VAL A 113 -3.13 3.34 -18.16
CA VAL A 113 -2.98 1.92 -17.87
C VAL A 113 -2.38 1.30 -19.12
N PRO A 114 -1.23 0.62 -19.05
CA PRO A 114 -0.76 -0.05 -20.24
C PRO A 114 -1.76 -1.18 -20.57
N ALA A 115 -2.18 -1.27 -21.83
CA ALA A 115 -3.07 -2.33 -22.32
C ALA A 115 -2.44 -3.73 -22.24
N TYR A 116 -1.15 -3.78 -21.87
CA TYR A 116 -0.32 -4.96 -21.75
C TYR A 116 0.63 -4.77 -20.57
N GLY A 117 0.93 -5.82 -19.83
CA GLY A 117 1.81 -5.73 -18.67
C GLY A 117 1.95 -7.05 -17.94
N ASP A 118 2.89 -7.09 -17.01
CA ASP A 118 3.10 -8.20 -16.12
C ASP A 118 2.11 -8.13 -14.94
N GLU A 119 1.56 -9.28 -14.58
CA GLU A 119 0.82 -9.42 -13.32
C GLU A 119 1.83 -9.50 -12.19
N VAL A 120 1.76 -8.58 -11.23
CA VAL A 120 2.75 -8.41 -10.16
C VAL A 120 2.06 -8.56 -8.82
N LEU A 121 2.46 -9.56 -8.04
CA LEU A 121 2.00 -9.72 -6.67
C LEU A 121 3.01 -9.08 -5.72
N LEU A 122 2.55 -8.10 -4.95
CA LEU A 122 3.35 -7.36 -3.98
C LEU A 122 2.83 -7.61 -2.56
N ARG A 123 3.76 -7.65 -1.60
CA ARG A 123 3.46 -7.47 -0.18
C ARG A 123 3.79 -6.04 0.21
N ALA A 124 2.85 -5.34 0.85
CA ALA A 124 2.99 -3.96 1.26
C ALA A 124 2.99 -3.82 2.79
N TYR A 125 3.91 -3.00 3.31
CA TYR A 125 4.06 -2.68 4.72
C TYR A 125 3.93 -1.16 4.91
N PRO A 126 2.70 -0.63 5.02
CA PRO A 126 2.49 0.80 5.21
C PRO A 126 2.88 1.24 6.62
N LEU A 127 3.80 2.21 6.73
CA LEU A 127 4.18 2.79 8.02
C LEU A 127 3.10 3.73 8.54
N SER A 128 2.60 4.60 7.67
CA SER A 128 1.44 5.46 7.93
C SER A 128 0.11 4.74 7.66
N GLY A 129 -1.01 5.45 7.83
CA GLY A 129 -2.37 4.97 7.54
C GLY A 129 -3.15 5.97 6.69
N ARG A 130 -2.51 6.56 5.68
CA ARG A 130 -3.14 7.60 4.85
C ARG A 130 -4.18 6.98 3.92
N THR A 131 -5.22 7.74 3.60
CA THR A 131 -6.30 7.27 2.73
C THR A 131 -5.77 6.88 1.35
N HIS A 132 -6.09 5.66 0.92
CA HIS A 132 -5.66 5.07 -0.36
C HIS A 132 -4.14 4.94 -0.54
N GLN A 133 -3.37 4.94 0.55
CA GLN A 133 -1.90 4.93 0.52
C GLN A 133 -1.29 3.89 -0.41
N ILE A 134 -1.62 2.61 -0.23
CA ILE A 134 -1.06 1.53 -1.05
C ILE A 134 -1.47 1.69 -2.52
N ARG A 135 -2.75 1.96 -2.77
CA ARG A 135 -3.33 2.17 -4.11
C ARG A 135 -2.60 3.28 -4.88
N LEU A 136 -2.34 4.40 -4.20
CA LEU A 136 -1.63 5.56 -4.75
C LEU A 136 -0.14 5.29 -5.00
N HIS A 137 0.54 4.58 -4.11
CA HIS A 137 1.95 4.20 -4.33
C HIS A 137 2.09 3.16 -5.45
N CYS A 138 1.20 2.18 -5.53
CA CYS A 138 1.09 1.26 -6.66
C CYS A 138 0.90 2.01 -7.98
N GLN A 139 -0.04 2.96 -8.04
CA GLN A 139 -0.21 3.83 -9.22
C GLN A 139 1.05 4.66 -9.52
N PHE A 140 1.73 5.18 -8.50
CA PHE A 140 2.96 5.96 -8.67
C PHE A 140 4.05 5.17 -9.39
N PHE A 141 4.20 3.89 -9.08
CA PHE A 141 5.11 2.98 -9.77
C PHE A 141 4.65 2.57 -11.17
N GLY A 142 3.49 3.01 -11.65
CA GLY A 142 2.88 2.52 -12.89
C GLY A 142 2.31 1.10 -12.75
N LEU A 143 2.08 0.64 -11.52
CA LEU A 143 1.58 -0.69 -11.15
C LEU A 143 0.20 -0.58 -10.48
N PRO A 144 -0.84 -0.01 -11.12
CA PRO A 144 -2.17 0.05 -10.52
C PRO A 144 -2.69 -1.36 -10.15
N LEU A 145 -3.50 -1.42 -9.09
CA LEU A 145 -4.12 -2.67 -8.65
C LEU A 145 -5.18 -3.13 -9.65
N LEU A 146 -5.30 -4.43 -9.89
CA LEU A 146 -6.45 -4.97 -10.62
C LEU A 146 -7.75 -4.60 -9.90
N GLY A 147 -8.82 -4.28 -10.64
CA GLY A 147 -10.11 -3.85 -10.09
C GLY A 147 -10.15 -2.42 -9.51
N ASP A 148 -9.04 -1.67 -9.52
CA ASP A 148 -8.98 -0.30 -8.97
C ASP A 148 -9.22 0.79 -10.01
N VAL A 149 -10.46 0.93 -10.49
CA VAL A 149 -10.85 1.91 -11.52
C VAL A 149 -10.39 3.34 -11.19
N LYS A 150 -10.44 3.72 -9.91
CA LYS A 150 -10.09 5.08 -9.45
C LYS A 150 -8.63 5.44 -9.74
N TYR A 151 -7.75 4.46 -9.75
CA TYR A 151 -6.32 4.65 -9.91
C TYR A 151 -5.75 3.95 -11.15
N GLY A 152 -6.60 3.58 -12.11
CA GLY A 152 -6.18 2.99 -13.39
C GLY A 152 -6.05 1.46 -13.36
N GLY A 153 -6.72 0.79 -12.43
CA GLY A 153 -6.84 -0.66 -12.44
C GLY A 153 -7.88 -1.14 -13.46
N PRO A 154 -7.56 -2.10 -14.34
CA PRO A 154 -8.56 -2.70 -15.21
C PRO A 154 -9.49 -3.61 -14.39
N LEU A 155 -10.79 -3.61 -14.73
CA LEU A 155 -11.79 -4.48 -14.12
C LEU A 155 -11.73 -5.93 -14.65
N VAL A 156 -11.18 -6.13 -15.84
CA VAL A 156 -11.05 -7.44 -16.47
C VAL A 156 -9.60 -7.66 -16.88
N TRP A 157 -9.04 -8.80 -16.49
CA TRP A 157 -7.68 -9.17 -16.85
C TRP A 157 -7.59 -10.70 -17.04
N LYS A 158 -7.01 -11.14 -18.17
CA LYS A 158 -6.87 -12.56 -18.54
C LYS A 158 -8.16 -13.39 -18.35
N GLY A 159 -9.30 -12.82 -18.73
CA GLY A 159 -10.61 -13.48 -18.62
C GLY A 159 -11.22 -13.52 -17.22
N ARG A 160 -10.54 -12.96 -16.19
CA ARG A 160 -11.09 -12.81 -14.84
C ARG A 160 -11.62 -11.39 -14.63
N THR A 161 -12.81 -11.27 -14.07
CA THR A 161 -13.40 -10.01 -13.62
C THR A 161 -13.06 -9.74 -12.15
N TYR A 162 -12.69 -8.51 -11.84
CA TYR A 162 -12.37 -8.01 -10.52
C TYR A 162 -13.40 -6.97 -10.10
N GLU A 163 -14.30 -7.36 -9.21
CA GLU A 163 -15.40 -6.49 -8.70
C GLU A 163 -14.90 -5.37 -7.78
N ALA A 164 -13.69 -5.48 -7.26
CA ALA A 164 -13.06 -4.51 -6.37
C ALA A 164 -11.54 -4.53 -6.53
N HIS A 165 -10.87 -3.52 -5.96
CA HIS A 165 -9.42 -3.46 -5.95
C HIS A 165 -8.81 -4.72 -5.30
N ALA A 166 -7.89 -5.38 -6.00
CA ALA A 166 -7.20 -6.58 -5.56
C ALA A 166 -6.12 -6.25 -4.50
N LEU A 167 -6.59 -5.80 -3.35
CA LEU A 167 -5.81 -5.39 -2.19
C LEU A 167 -6.44 -6.03 -0.95
N HIS A 168 -5.66 -6.81 -0.22
CA HIS A 168 -6.12 -7.56 0.94
C HIS A 168 -5.23 -7.30 2.15
N ALA A 169 -5.85 -7.08 3.31
CA ALA A 169 -5.14 -6.92 4.58
C ALA A 169 -4.75 -8.28 5.14
N GLU A 170 -3.55 -8.74 4.84
CA GLU A 170 -3.02 -10.07 5.21
C GLU A 170 -2.87 -10.22 6.73
N SER A 171 -2.27 -9.23 7.40
CA SER A 171 -2.05 -9.33 8.84
C SER A 171 -1.93 -7.99 9.55
N ILE A 172 -2.14 -8.04 10.86
CA ILE A 172 -1.84 -6.95 11.78
C ILE A 172 -1.22 -7.49 13.06
N SER A 173 -0.14 -6.85 13.52
CA SER A 173 0.50 -7.19 14.79
C SER A 173 0.76 -5.97 15.65
N PHE A 174 0.53 -6.13 16.95
CA PHE A 174 0.62 -5.06 17.95
C PHE A 174 0.57 -5.65 19.37
N ARG A 175 0.82 -4.84 20.40
CA ARG A 175 0.63 -5.27 21.80
C ARG A 175 -0.80 -5.02 22.28
N HIS A 176 -1.43 -6.02 22.88
CA HIS A 176 -2.79 -5.91 23.40
C HIS A 176 -2.89 -4.74 24.39
N PRO A 177 -3.83 -3.79 24.21
CA PRO A 177 -3.82 -2.50 24.93
C PRO A 177 -4.11 -2.58 26.44
N ILE A 178 -4.42 -3.76 26.96
CA ILE A 178 -4.67 -4.04 28.39
C ILE A 178 -3.59 -4.95 28.96
N THR A 179 -3.43 -6.16 28.41
CA THR A 179 -2.48 -7.16 28.90
C THR A 179 -1.03 -6.98 28.43
N ASP A 180 -0.78 -6.08 27.48
CA ASP A 180 0.52 -5.90 26.80
C ASP A 180 1.07 -7.15 26.06
N ALA A 181 0.29 -8.23 26.00
CA ALA A 181 0.64 -9.44 25.27
C ALA A 181 0.81 -9.15 23.77
N ALA A 182 1.80 -9.77 23.14
CA ALA A 182 1.97 -9.67 21.70
C ALA A 182 0.79 -10.35 20.97
N LEU A 183 0.17 -9.62 20.03
CA LEU A 183 -0.87 -10.14 19.16
C LEU A 183 -0.41 -10.11 17.72
N CYS A 184 -0.72 -11.18 16.99
CA CYS A 184 -0.65 -11.24 15.55
C CYS A 184 -1.95 -11.85 15.06
N LEU A 185 -2.67 -11.11 14.21
CA LEU A 185 -3.92 -11.53 13.60
C LEU A 185 -3.67 -11.68 12.10
N LEU A 186 -4.03 -12.82 11.55
CA LEU A 186 -3.90 -13.17 10.14
C LEU A 186 -5.30 -13.32 9.53
N ALA A 187 -5.50 -12.76 8.34
CA ALA A 187 -6.67 -13.04 7.53
C ALA A 187 -6.31 -14.10 6.49
N PRO A 188 -7.21 -15.07 6.21
CA PRO A 188 -7.01 -16.01 5.11
C PRO A 188 -6.81 -15.26 3.79
N LEU A 189 -5.79 -15.66 3.03
CA LEU A 189 -5.51 -15.05 1.73
C LEU A 189 -6.65 -15.34 0.75
N PRO A 190 -6.99 -14.37 -0.11
CA PRO A 190 -7.93 -14.60 -1.21
C PRO A 190 -7.29 -15.46 -2.29
N GLU A 191 -8.11 -16.16 -3.08
CA GLU A 191 -7.66 -17.06 -4.16
C GLU A 191 -6.72 -16.41 -5.17
N TRP A 192 -6.89 -15.12 -5.47
CA TRP A 192 -6.00 -14.41 -6.40
C TRP A 192 -4.60 -14.16 -5.83
N ALA A 193 -4.41 -14.27 -4.52
CA ALA A 193 -3.13 -14.07 -3.84
C ALA A 193 -2.42 -15.39 -3.51
N THR A 194 -3.09 -16.53 -3.65
CA THR A 194 -2.50 -17.85 -3.48
C THR A 194 -1.91 -18.30 -4.80
N SER A 195 -0.58 -18.36 -4.87
CA SER A 195 0.11 -19.04 -5.98
C SER A 195 0.12 -20.55 -5.67
N ASP A 196 -0.78 -21.30 -6.31
CA ASP A 196 -0.59 -22.74 -6.48
C ASP A 196 0.50 -23.02 -7.53
#